data_AF-A0A3M2J5U3-F1
#
_entry.id   AF-A0A3M2J5U3-F1
#
_cell.length_a   1.000
_cell.length_b   1.000
_cell.length_c   1.000
_cell.angle_alpha   90.00
_cell.angle_beta   90.00
_cell.angle_gamma   90.00
#
_symmetry.space_group_name_H-M   'P 1'
#
loop_
_entity.id
_entity.type
_entity.pdbx_description
1 polymer ?
#
loop_
_entity_poly.entity_id
_entity_poly.type
_entity_poly.pdbx_seq_one_letter_code
_entity_poly.pdbx_strand_id
1 'polypeptide(L)'
;MTTLPATLLLVTGLAACSSGPPTDASVEDYCGAMDAFWVSMESTEMADHVAAAEALADSGTPAGAPQQAVDTVAAMQTWLEGDRDDETAYFTAMSTDQRRAMTQMSMWAEMTCSTGEVADLEDHPMWEQRFGEDAGS
;
A
#
# COMPACT_ATOMS: atom_id res chain seq x y z
N MET A 1 -34.61 24.92 -38.27
CA MET A 1 -34.72 23.64 -37.53
C MET A 1 -33.69 22.68 -38.10
N THR A 2 -33.25 21.72 -37.27
CA THR A 2 -32.27 20.64 -37.54
C THR A 2 -30.81 20.91 -37.14
N THR A 3 -30.60 20.89 -35.82
CA THR A 3 -29.62 20.11 -35.02
C THR A 3 -28.23 19.73 -35.59
N LEU A 4 -27.21 20.04 -34.77
CA LEU A 4 -25.81 19.56 -34.75
C LEU A 4 -25.68 18.01 -34.85
N PRO A 5 -24.49 17.52 -35.24
CA PRO A 5 -23.66 16.94 -34.18
C PRO A 5 -22.24 17.51 -34.22
N ALA A 6 -21.86 18.15 -33.12
CA ALA A 6 -20.46 18.33 -32.74
C ALA A 6 -19.91 16.93 -32.47
N THR A 7 -19.14 16.40 -33.42
CA THR A 7 -18.34 15.20 -33.20
C THR A 7 -17.20 15.62 -32.26
N LEU A 8 -17.49 15.60 -30.95
CA LEU A 8 -16.51 15.41 -29.90
C LEU A 8 -15.80 14.10 -30.23
N LEU A 9 -14.69 14.19 -30.95
CA LEU A 9 -13.68 13.15 -30.94
C LEU A 9 -13.18 13.10 -29.50
N LEU A 10 -13.82 12.23 -28.71
CA LEU A 10 -13.20 11.61 -27.55
C LEU A 10 -11.88 11.02 -28.07
N VAL A 11 -10.80 11.80 -27.94
CA VAL A 11 -9.47 11.20 -27.85
C VAL A 11 -9.54 10.39 -26.58
N THR A 12 -9.81 9.11 -26.79
CA THR A 12 -9.63 8.01 -25.88
C THR A 12 -8.22 8.09 -25.31
N GLY A 13 -8.07 8.82 -24.21
CA GLY A 13 -7.00 8.63 -23.25
C GLY A 13 -7.21 7.28 -22.58
N LEU A 14 -6.99 6.20 -23.32
CA LEU A 14 -6.75 4.85 -22.80
C LEU A 14 -5.35 4.82 -22.17
N ALA A 15 -5.14 5.69 -21.20
CA ALA A 15 -3.96 5.75 -20.35
C ALA A 15 -4.42 5.76 -18.89
N ALA A 16 -5.17 4.74 -18.52
CA ALA A 16 -5.46 4.39 -17.12
C ALA A 16 -5.69 2.88 -17.07
N CYS A 17 -4.65 2.12 -17.40
CA CYS A 17 -4.61 0.68 -17.15
C CYS A 17 -3.29 0.42 -16.40
N SER A 18 -3.44 0.25 -15.08
CA SER A 18 -2.42 0.03 -14.04
C SER A 18 -1.30 1.07 -13.91
N SER A 19 -1.64 2.30 -13.51
CA SER A 19 -0.70 3.00 -12.61
C SER A 19 -0.84 2.31 -11.26
N GLY A 20 0.24 1.76 -10.71
CA GLY A 20 0.24 1.23 -9.35
C GLY A 20 -0.20 2.29 -8.33
N PRO A 21 -0.13 1.98 -7.03
CA PRO A 21 -0.55 2.94 -6.00
C PRO A 21 0.22 4.26 -6.16
N PRO A 22 -0.35 5.40 -5.76
CA PRO A 22 0.35 6.68 -5.77
C PRO A 22 1.70 6.57 -5.04
N THR A 23 2.73 7.26 -5.55
CA THR A 23 4.08 7.23 -4.96
C THR A 23 4.57 8.63 -4.56
N ASP A 24 3.64 9.57 -4.43
CA ASP A 24 3.86 10.97 -4.14
C ASP A 24 2.99 11.47 -2.97
N ALA A 25 2.54 10.55 -2.12
CA ALA A 25 1.77 10.87 -0.91
C ALA A 25 2.55 11.80 0.01
N SER A 26 1.85 12.65 0.78
CA SER A 26 2.50 13.29 1.92
C SER A 26 2.77 12.25 3.02
N VAL A 27 3.79 12.49 3.85
CA VAL A 27 4.05 11.61 5.01
C VAL A 27 2.85 11.59 5.96
N GLU A 28 2.15 12.71 6.10
CA GLU A 28 0.95 12.83 6.93
C GLU A 28 -0.20 11.94 6.42
N ASP A 29 -0.49 11.99 5.11
CA ASP A 29 -1.56 11.19 4.51
C ASP A 29 -1.25 9.69 4.59
N TYR A 30 0.00 9.32 4.27
CA TYR A 30 0.47 7.93 4.41
C TYR A 30 0.34 7.42 5.84
N CYS A 31 0.77 8.23 6.83
CA CYS A 31 0.71 7.84 8.23
C CYS A 31 -0.71 7.76 8.77
N GLY A 32 -1.62 8.61 8.30
CA GLY A 32 -3.05 8.49 8.60
C GLY A 32 -3.64 7.18 8.09
N ALA A 33 -3.28 6.77 6.87
CA ALA A 33 -3.72 5.49 6.31
C ALA A 33 -3.08 4.28 7.00
N MET A 34 -1.81 4.38 7.40
CA MET A 34 -1.12 3.35 8.18
C MET A 34 -1.70 3.19 9.58
N ASP A 35 -2.13 4.27 10.24
CA ASP A 35 -2.82 4.19 11.54
C ASP A 35 -4.14 3.41 11.40
N ALA A 36 -4.94 3.71 10.37
CA ALA A 36 -6.14 2.94 10.06
C ALA A 36 -5.82 1.46 9.78
N PHE A 37 -4.74 1.17 9.05
CA PHE A 37 -4.27 -0.18 8.81
C PHE A 37 -3.90 -0.91 10.10
N TRP A 38 -3.12 -0.28 10.98
CA TRP A 38 -2.73 -0.88 12.25
C TRP A 38 -3.91 -1.13 13.17
N VAL A 39 -4.84 -0.17 13.26
CA VAL A 39 -6.10 -0.34 14.01
C VAL A 39 -6.91 -1.50 13.44
N SER A 40 -6.97 -1.65 12.11
CA SER A 40 -7.70 -2.76 11.49
C SER A 40 -7.16 -4.12 11.94
N MET A 41 -5.86 -4.27 12.20
CA MET A 41 -5.26 -5.54 12.65
C MET A 41 -5.77 -5.99 14.02
N GLU A 42 -6.35 -5.09 14.82
CA GLU A 42 -6.99 -5.43 16.10
C GLU A 42 -8.47 -5.84 15.93
N SER A 43 -9.07 -5.59 14.76
CA SER A 43 -10.45 -5.92 14.47
C SER A 43 -10.64 -7.39 14.09
N THR A 44 -11.85 -7.90 14.32
CA THR A 44 -12.29 -9.21 13.80
C THR A 44 -13.14 -9.09 12.55
N GLU A 45 -13.48 -7.87 12.12
CA GLU A 45 -14.38 -7.61 11.01
C GLU A 45 -13.59 -7.40 9.72
N MET A 46 -13.88 -8.19 8.68
CA MET A 46 -13.22 -8.07 7.37
C MET A 46 -13.44 -6.68 6.74
N ALA A 47 -14.60 -6.06 6.99
CA ALA A 47 -14.92 -4.73 6.50
C ALA A 47 -13.91 -3.67 6.97
N ASP A 48 -13.38 -3.80 8.19
CA ASP A 48 -12.38 -2.85 8.72
C ASP A 48 -11.03 -3.01 8.01
N HIS A 49 -10.63 -4.24 7.71
CA HIS A 49 -9.42 -4.51 6.93
C HIS A 49 -9.54 -4.01 5.49
N VAL A 50 -10.70 -4.22 4.84
CA VAL A 50 -10.97 -3.70 3.49
C VAL A 50 -10.90 -2.18 3.49
N ALA A 51 -11.59 -1.53 4.42
CA ALA A 51 -11.59 -0.07 4.52
C ALA A 51 -10.18 0.50 4.74
N ALA A 52 -9.37 -0.16 5.58
CA ALA A 52 -8.01 0.28 5.82
C ALA A 52 -7.07 0.02 4.63
N ALA A 53 -7.23 -1.10 3.93
CA ALA A 53 -6.50 -1.37 2.70
C ALA A 53 -6.88 -0.39 1.58
N GLU A 54 -8.16 -0.03 1.45
CA GLU A 54 -8.63 1.00 0.51
C GLU A 54 -7.99 2.35 0.84
N ALA A 55 -7.99 2.76 2.12
CA ALA A 55 -7.33 3.99 2.56
C ALA A 55 -5.83 4.02 2.22
N LEU A 56 -5.12 2.90 2.42
CA LEU A 56 -3.70 2.81 2.14
C LEU A 56 -3.41 2.77 0.63
N ALA A 57 -4.23 2.05 -0.15
CA ALA A 57 -4.11 2.01 -1.61
C ALA A 57 -4.40 3.36 -2.26
N ASP A 58 -5.41 4.09 -1.77
CA ASP A 58 -5.77 5.42 -2.25
C ASP A 58 -4.73 6.48 -1.87
N SER A 59 -4.16 6.38 -0.66
CA SER A 59 -3.12 7.30 -0.20
C SER A 59 -1.79 7.04 -0.92
N GLY A 60 -1.47 5.76 -1.15
CA GLY A 60 -0.19 5.36 -1.72
C GLY A 60 0.97 5.49 -0.74
N THR A 61 2.18 5.70 -1.25
CA THR A 61 3.40 5.88 -0.44
C THR A 61 4.04 7.25 -0.68
N PRO A 62 4.77 7.83 0.29
CA PRO A 62 5.55 9.03 0.05
C PRO A 62 6.69 8.82 -0.95
N ALA A 63 7.11 9.91 -1.59
CA ALA A 63 8.25 9.88 -2.49
C ALA A 63 9.53 9.46 -1.75
N GLY A 64 10.27 8.51 -2.32
CA GLY A 64 11.46 7.93 -1.68
C GLY A 64 11.18 6.76 -0.75
N ALA A 65 9.91 6.30 -0.65
CA ALA A 65 9.60 5.05 0.01
C ALA A 65 10.42 3.89 -0.60
N PRO A 66 10.88 2.93 0.22
CA PRO A 66 11.57 1.75 -0.25
C PRO A 66 10.63 0.91 -1.13
N GLN A 67 11.18 0.24 -2.16
CA GLN A 67 10.39 -0.50 -3.14
C GLN A 67 9.46 -1.54 -2.50
N GLN A 68 9.89 -2.19 -1.43
CA GLN A 68 9.07 -3.17 -0.69
C GLN A 68 7.78 -2.57 -0.12
N ALA A 69 7.77 -1.28 0.27
CA ALA A 69 6.57 -0.61 0.75
C ALA A 69 5.62 -0.32 -0.42
N VAL A 70 6.15 0.18 -1.53
CA VAL A 70 5.40 0.41 -2.78
C VAL A 70 4.74 -0.89 -3.26
N ASP A 71 5.51 -1.99 -3.28
CA ASP A 71 5.03 -3.31 -3.72
C ASP A 71 3.95 -3.86 -2.78
N THR A 72 4.06 -3.61 -1.47
CA THR A 72 3.07 -4.06 -0.50
C THR A 72 1.74 -3.32 -0.66
N VAL A 73 1.77 -2.00 -0.83
CA VAL A 73 0.55 -1.23 -1.13
C VAL A 73 -0.06 -1.64 -2.48
N ALA A 74 0.77 -1.94 -3.49
CA ALA A 74 0.30 -2.44 -4.78
C ALA A 74 -0.37 -3.83 -4.66
N ALA A 75 0.16 -4.70 -3.79
CA ALA A 75 -0.43 -6.00 -3.51
C ALA A 75 -1.78 -5.87 -2.79
N MET A 76 -1.94 -4.90 -1.90
CA MET A 76 -3.24 -4.57 -1.28
C MET A 76 -4.24 -4.10 -2.32
N GLN A 77 -3.84 -3.17 -3.21
CA GLN A 77 -4.70 -2.71 -4.30
C GLN A 77 -5.12 -3.87 -5.22
N THR A 78 -4.18 -4.74 -5.59
CA THR A 78 -4.47 -5.93 -6.41
C THR A 78 -5.49 -6.85 -5.74
N TRP A 79 -5.40 -7.01 -4.40
CA TRP A 79 -6.39 -7.77 -3.65
C TRP A 79 -7.76 -7.10 -3.64
N LEU A 80 -7.82 -5.78 -3.45
CA LEU A 80 -9.07 -5.00 -3.48
C LEU A 80 -9.76 -5.05 -4.85
N GLU A 81 -9.00 -5.17 -5.93
CA GLU A 81 -9.49 -5.34 -7.30
C GLU A 81 -9.87 -6.81 -7.62
N GLY A 82 -9.41 -7.76 -6.80
CA GLY A 82 -9.70 -9.19 -6.90
C GLY A 82 -11.06 -9.60 -6.32
N ASP A 83 -11.33 -10.91 -6.32
CA ASP A 83 -12.58 -11.48 -5.81
C ASP A 83 -12.63 -11.37 -4.27
N ARG A 84 -13.42 -10.40 -3.78
CA ARG A 84 -13.51 -9.99 -2.36
C ARG A 84 -14.25 -11.01 -1.49
N ASP A 85 -14.99 -11.92 -2.11
CA ASP A 85 -15.91 -12.85 -1.44
C ASP A 85 -15.22 -14.04 -0.76
N ASP A 86 -13.91 -14.24 -0.98
CA ASP A 86 -13.14 -15.23 -0.23
C ASP A 86 -12.54 -14.59 1.05
N GLU A 87 -13.42 -14.33 2.01
CA GLU A 87 -13.16 -13.69 3.33
C GLU A 87 -12.03 -14.33 4.15
N THR A 88 -11.48 -15.47 3.72
CA THR A 88 -10.38 -16.16 4.42
C THR A 88 -9.03 -16.00 3.72
N ALA A 89 -8.98 -15.54 2.47
CA ALA A 89 -7.80 -15.71 1.62
C ALA A 89 -6.67 -14.71 1.88
N TYR A 90 -6.94 -13.43 2.15
CA TYR A 90 -5.87 -12.43 2.06
C TYR A 90 -4.75 -12.61 3.10
N PHE A 91 -5.09 -12.57 4.39
CA PHE A 91 -4.09 -12.71 5.45
C PHE A 91 -3.64 -14.16 5.67
N THR A 92 -4.53 -15.13 5.42
CA THR A 92 -4.23 -16.55 5.67
C THR A 92 -3.42 -17.20 4.56
N ALA A 93 -3.55 -16.73 3.31
CA ALA A 93 -2.81 -17.27 2.16
C ALA A 93 -1.47 -16.55 1.90
N MET A 94 -1.07 -15.61 2.76
CA MET A 94 0.20 -14.90 2.57
C MET A 94 1.38 -15.88 2.62
N SER A 95 2.16 -15.88 1.54
CA SER A 95 3.47 -16.54 1.50
C SER A 95 4.40 -15.97 2.58
N THR A 96 5.47 -16.70 2.89
CA THR A 96 6.53 -16.22 3.79
C THR A 96 7.12 -14.89 3.29
N ASP A 97 7.29 -14.75 1.99
CA ASP A 97 7.85 -13.55 1.36
C ASP A 97 6.91 -12.35 1.51
N GLN A 98 5.60 -12.53 1.35
CA GLN A 98 4.61 -11.48 1.58
C GLN A 98 4.54 -11.05 3.04
N ARG A 99 4.60 -12.01 3.98
CA ARG A 99 4.66 -11.71 5.43
C ARG A 99 5.95 -10.96 5.79
N ARG A 100 7.06 -11.30 5.15
CA ARG A 100 8.34 -10.59 5.29
C ARG A 100 8.22 -9.16 4.75
N ALA A 101 7.67 -8.97 3.56
CA ALA A 101 7.47 -7.65 2.96
C ALA A 101 6.58 -6.76 3.85
N MET A 102 5.45 -7.27 4.34
CA MET A 102 4.60 -6.55 5.28
C MET A 102 5.31 -6.16 6.58
N THR A 103 6.16 -7.05 7.11
CA THR A 103 6.96 -6.74 8.30
C THR A 103 7.91 -5.57 8.02
N GLN A 104 8.61 -5.60 6.87
CA GLN A 104 9.54 -4.55 6.47
C GLN A 104 8.82 -3.22 6.23
N MET A 105 7.65 -3.26 5.59
CA MET A 105 6.79 -2.10 5.43
C MET A 105 6.37 -1.53 6.78
N SER A 106 5.90 -2.34 7.73
CA SER A 106 5.49 -1.87 9.06
C SER A 106 6.63 -1.22 9.82
N MET A 107 7.83 -1.83 9.83
CA MET A 107 9.01 -1.25 10.47
C MET A 107 9.40 0.11 9.85
N TRP A 108 9.40 0.19 8.51
CA TRP A 108 9.68 1.44 7.83
C TRP A 108 8.62 2.50 8.11
N ALA A 109 7.34 2.11 8.14
CA ALA A 109 6.22 2.98 8.47
C ALA A 109 6.30 3.52 9.90
N GLU A 110 6.67 2.67 10.88
CA GLU A 110 6.88 3.08 12.27
C GLU A 110 7.95 4.18 12.38
N MET A 111 9.07 4.02 11.69
CA MET A 111 10.12 5.05 11.66
C MET A 111 9.64 6.31 10.97
N THR A 112 9.07 6.18 9.76
CA THR A 112 8.60 7.32 8.96
C THR A 112 7.54 8.14 9.69
N CYS A 113 6.59 7.46 10.34
CA CYS A 113 5.50 8.11 11.07
C CYS A 113 5.91 8.66 12.44
N SER A 114 6.96 8.12 13.06
CA SER A 114 7.48 8.67 14.32
C SER A 114 8.39 9.88 14.12
N THR A 115 9.13 9.95 13.01
CA THR A 115 9.99 11.09 12.67
C THR A 115 9.23 12.19 11.92
N GLY A 116 8.16 11.83 11.20
CA GLY A 116 7.47 12.73 10.27
C GLY A 116 8.24 12.96 8.97
N GLU A 117 9.26 12.15 8.69
CA GLU A 117 10.13 12.23 7.53
C GLU A 117 10.32 10.83 6.92
N VAL A 118 10.57 10.73 5.61
CA VAL A 118 10.83 9.44 4.95
C VAL A 118 12.10 8.82 5.54
N ALA A 119 11.93 7.74 6.30
CA ALA A 119 13.02 7.08 7.00
C ALA A 119 13.76 6.08 6.11
N ASP A 120 15.01 5.80 6.47
CA ASP A 120 15.71 4.60 6.02
C ASP A 120 15.24 3.41 6.87
N LEU A 121 14.89 2.30 6.22
CA LEU A 121 14.46 1.09 6.91
C LEU A 121 15.63 0.44 7.68
N GLU A 122 16.86 0.57 7.18
CA GLU A 122 18.04 -0.01 7.81
C GLU A 122 18.36 0.63 9.17
N ASP A 123 17.87 1.85 9.41
CA ASP A 123 18.01 2.57 10.67
C ASP A 123 17.04 2.08 11.76
N HIS A 124 16.08 1.20 11.43
CA HIS A 124 15.14 0.67 12.41
C HIS A 124 15.88 -0.20 13.45
N PRO A 125 15.69 -0.02 14.78
CA PRO A 125 16.44 -0.73 15.82
C PRO A 125 16.40 -2.27 15.75
N MET A 126 15.33 -2.81 15.15
CA MET A 126 15.10 -4.25 14.98
C MET A 126 15.63 -4.80 13.63
N TRP A 127 16.15 -3.97 12.74
CA TRP A 127 16.56 -4.37 11.39
C TRP A 127 17.61 -5.48 11.42
N GLU A 128 18.75 -5.23 12.08
CA GLU A 128 19.85 -6.20 12.17
C GLU A 128 19.42 -7.49 12.86
N GLN A 129 18.60 -7.40 13.92
CA GLN A 129 18.13 -8.59 14.64
C GLN A 129 17.24 -9.48 13.77
N ARG A 130 16.47 -8.89 12.86
CA ARG A 130 15.44 -9.60 12.09
C ARG A 130 15.91 -10.01 10.70
N PHE A 131 16.87 -9.28 10.13
CA PHE A 131 17.29 -9.43 8.73
C PHE A 131 18.82 -9.36 8.52
N GLY A 132 19.62 -9.10 9.56
CA GLY A 132 21.07 -8.90 9.45
C GLY A 132 21.85 -10.14 9.00
N GLU A 133 21.28 -11.35 9.09
CA GLU A 133 21.91 -12.59 8.59
C GLU A 133 21.73 -12.81 7.08
N ASP A 134 20.76 -12.14 6.43
CA ASP A 134 20.51 -12.27 4.98
C ASP A 134 21.31 -11.28 4.12
N ALA A 135 21.87 -10.22 4.71
CA ALA A 135 22.64 -9.20 4.00
C ALA A 135 24.09 -9.62 3.66
N GLY A 136 24.48 -10.85 4.04
CA GLY A 136 25.86 -11.34 3.98
C GLY A 136 26.08 -12.66 3.23
N SER A 137 25.21 -13.04 2.27
CA SER A 137 25.41 -14.21 1.41
C SER A 137 25.49 -13.86 -0.07
#